data_AF-A0A7C1VTA4-F1
#
_entry.id   AF-A0A7C1VTA4-F1
#
_cell.length_a   1.000
_cell.length_b   1.000
_cell.length_c   1.000
_cell.angle_alpha   90.00
_cell.angle_beta   90.00
_cell.angle_gamma   90.00
#
_symmetry.space_group_name_H-M   'P 1'
#
loop_
_entity.id
_entity.type
_entity.pdbx_description
1 polymer ?
#
loop_
_entity_poly.entity_id
_entity_poly.type
_entity_poly.pdbx_seq_one_letter_code
_entity_poly.pdbx_strand_id
1 'polypeptide(L)'
;MKVVLREAMIREELDRDPTELVRKVRHKKRERGIFTVEELKRLFPDYGYGPWKDARDYTCFFLAAVSGARRGELLVLRWRHINFTGQYLNITDAWKGRDEIGDTKSGRSRIVPLSSRIIEKFENLRIESLHL
;
A
#
# COMPACT_ATOMS: atom_id res chain seq x y z
N MET A 1 -8.73 8.64 22.92
CA MET A 1 -9.39 8.91 24.21
C MET A 1 -8.55 8.42 25.39
N LYS A 2 -8.30 7.11 25.56
CA LYS A 2 -7.48 6.59 26.70
C LYS A 2 -6.09 7.24 26.84
N VAL A 3 -5.39 7.50 25.74
CA VAL A 3 -4.05 8.14 25.78
C VAL A 3 -4.12 9.56 26.36
N VAL A 4 -5.09 10.37 25.92
CA VAL A 4 -5.24 11.76 26.38
C VAL A 4 -5.71 11.83 27.84
N LEU A 5 -6.65 10.97 28.24
CA LEU A 5 -7.12 10.93 29.63
C LEU A 5 -6.05 10.41 30.60
N ARG A 6 -5.23 9.47 30.14
CA ARG A 6 -4.08 8.99 30.91
C ARG A 6 -3.00 10.07 31.07
N GLU A 7 -2.76 10.87 30.02
CA GLU A 7 -1.86 12.02 30.09
C GLU A 7 -2.39 13.07 31.09
N ALA A 8 -3.68 13.38 31.07
CA ALA A 8 -4.30 14.30 32.04
C ALA A 8 -4.19 13.80 33.50
N MET A 9 -4.27 12.49 33.74
CA MET A 9 -3.99 11.93 35.07
C MET A 9 -2.52 12.07 35.47
N ILE A 10 -1.58 11.86 34.54
CA ILE A 10 -0.14 12.05 34.80
C ILE A 10 0.17 13.51 35.17
N ARG A 11 -0.58 14.44 34.57
CA ARG A 11 -0.51 15.88 34.87
C ARG A 11 -1.33 16.31 36.08
N GLU A 12 -1.98 15.36 36.77
CA GLU A 12 -2.83 15.63 37.92
C GLU A 12 -4.02 16.57 37.62
N GLU A 13 -4.42 16.68 36.35
CA GLU A 13 -5.61 17.44 35.92
C GLU A 13 -6.91 16.62 36.11
N LEU A 14 -6.77 15.31 36.33
CA LEU A 14 -7.85 14.38 36.62
C LEU A 14 -7.45 13.40 37.72
N ASP A 15 -8.33 13.21 38.69
CA ASP A 15 -8.13 12.26 39.79
C ASP A 15 -8.31 10.78 39.38
N ARG A 16 -8.99 10.53 38.24
CA ARG A 16 -9.27 9.17 37.73
C ARG A 16 -9.58 9.14 36.24
N ASP A 17 -9.32 8.00 35.58
CA ASP A 17 -9.62 7.79 34.16
C ASP A 17 -11.13 7.46 34.02
N PRO A 18 -11.95 8.34 33.41
CA PRO A 18 -13.38 8.08 33.25
C PRO A 18 -13.69 6.90 32.31
N THR A 19 -12.70 6.38 31.57
CA THR A 19 -12.84 5.23 30.66
C THR A 19 -12.45 3.89 31.28
N GLU A 20 -12.09 3.87 32.56
CA GLU A 20 -11.69 2.64 33.26
C GLU A 20 -12.82 1.61 33.31
N LEU A 21 -14.06 2.06 33.53
CA LEU A 21 -15.26 1.22 33.59
C LEU A 21 -15.86 0.91 32.21
N VAL A 22 -15.35 1.52 31.14
CA VAL A 22 -15.86 1.32 29.78
C VAL A 22 -15.40 -0.04 29.26
N ARG A 23 -16.32 -0.99 29.21
CA ARG A 23 -16.09 -2.32 28.66
C ARG A 23 -15.86 -2.23 27.14
N LYS A 24 -14.86 -2.96 26.63
CA LYS A 24 -14.66 -3.09 25.19
C LYS A 24 -15.86 -3.82 24.58
N VAL A 25 -16.58 -3.16 23.69
CA VAL A 25 -17.56 -3.83 22.83
C VAL A 25 -16.81 -4.78 21.90
N ARG A 26 -16.99 -6.08 22.10
CA ARG A 26 -16.41 -7.10 21.22
C ARG A 26 -17.22 -7.15 19.93
N HIS A 27 -16.79 -6.41 18.93
CA HIS A 27 -17.25 -6.67 17.56
C HIS A 27 -16.60 -7.97 17.06
N LYS A 28 -17.41 -8.91 16.54
CA LYS A 28 -16.89 -9.98 15.70
C LYS A 28 -16.23 -9.33 14.49
N LYS A 29 -14.89 -9.38 14.43
CA LYS A 29 -14.17 -8.96 13.24
C LYS A 29 -14.57 -9.92 12.12
N ARG A 30 -15.06 -9.39 11.01
CA ARG A 30 -15.19 -10.18 9.78
C ARG A 30 -13.79 -10.67 9.42
N GLU A 31 -13.64 -11.97 9.25
CA GLU A 31 -12.40 -12.53 8.73
C GLU A 31 -12.22 -12.03 7.29
N ARG A 32 -11.01 -11.57 6.99
CA ARG A 32 -10.66 -11.18 5.63
C ARG A 32 -10.26 -12.45 4.88
N GLY A 33 -10.99 -12.79 3.83
CA GLY A 33 -10.58 -13.84 2.90
C GLY A 33 -9.27 -13.47 2.19
N ILE A 34 -8.61 -14.49 1.64
CA ILE A 34 -7.49 -14.34 0.71
C ILE A 34 -7.96 -14.72 -0.69
N PHE A 35 -7.35 -14.12 -1.71
CA PHE A 35 -7.66 -14.51 -3.08
C PHE A 35 -7.14 -15.92 -3.37
N THR A 36 -7.94 -16.73 -4.06
CA THR A 36 -7.46 -18.00 -4.62
C THR A 36 -6.62 -17.74 -5.88
N VAL A 37 -5.89 -18.77 -6.33
CA VAL A 37 -5.10 -18.69 -7.56
C VAL A 37 -6.00 -18.46 -8.78
N GLU A 38 -7.18 -19.07 -8.80
CA GLU A 38 -8.17 -18.92 -9.87
C GLU A 38 -8.73 -17.51 -9.90
N GLU A 39 -9.01 -16.92 -8.74
CA GLU A 39 -9.44 -15.51 -8.64
C GLU A 39 -8.35 -14.57 -9.12
N LEU A 40 -7.08 -14.79 -8.72
CA LEU A 40 -5.95 -13.99 -9.20
C LEU A 40 -5.78 -14.11 -10.72
N LYS A 41 -5.96 -15.30 -11.31
CA LYS A 41 -5.92 -15.50 -12.77
C LYS A 41 -7.04 -14.75 -13.49
N ARG A 42 -8.23 -14.64 -12.88
CA ARG A 42 -9.34 -13.84 -13.43
C ARG A 42 -9.08 -12.33 -13.32
N LEU A 43 -8.48 -11.89 -12.22
CA LEU A 43 -8.12 -10.48 -12.01
C LEU A 43 -6.95 -10.06 -12.91
N PHE A 44 -5.97 -10.94 -13.13
CA PHE A 44 -4.75 -10.63 -13.86
C PHE A 44 -4.49 -11.67 -14.96
N PRO A 45 -5.33 -11.71 -16.01
CA PRO A 45 -5.13 -12.62 -17.13
C PRO A 45 -3.83 -12.30 -17.87
N ASP A 46 -3.30 -13.29 -18.60
CA ASP A 46 -2.08 -13.15 -19.39
C ASP A 46 -2.28 -12.18 -20.57
N TYR A 47 -3.50 -12.10 -21.10
CA TYR A 47 -3.91 -11.21 -22.18
C TYR A 47 -5.06 -10.30 -21.76
N GLY A 48 -5.04 -9.06 -22.24
CA GLY A 48 -6.04 -8.03 -21.93
C GLY A 48 -5.91 -7.48 -20.49
N TYR A 49 -6.94 -6.74 -20.07
CA TYR A 49 -6.95 -6.05 -18.78
C TYR A 49 -7.85 -6.71 -17.73
N GLY A 50 -8.48 -7.85 -18.02
CA GLY A 50 -9.44 -8.47 -17.10
C GLY A 50 -10.54 -7.47 -16.70
N PRO A 51 -10.83 -7.28 -15.40
CA PRO A 51 -11.83 -6.31 -14.94
C PRO A 51 -11.32 -4.86 -14.86
N TRP A 52 -10.04 -4.61 -15.15
CA TRP A 52 -9.44 -3.28 -15.01
C TRP A 52 -9.74 -2.40 -16.23
N LYS A 53 -9.85 -1.09 -16.01
CA LYS A 53 -10.27 -0.13 -17.03
C LYS A 53 -9.27 -0.02 -18.18
N ASP A 54 -7.99 0.03 -17.85
CA ASP A 54 -6.90 0.24 -18.80
C ASP A 54 -5.59 -0.36 -18.30
N ALA A 55 -4.51 -0.17 -19.08
CA ALA A 55 -3.18 -0.66 -18.77
C ALA A 55 -2.61 -0.07 -17.45
N ARG A 56 -2.97 1.16 -17.09
CA ARG A 56 -2.49 1.81 -15.86
C ARG A 56 -3.13 1.17 -14.64
N ASP A 57 -4.45 1.01 -14.66
CA ASP A 57 -5.20 0.34 -13.61
C ASP A 57 -4.70 -1.10 -13.45
N TYR A 58 -4.64 -1.86 -14.55
CA TYR A 58 -4.12 -3.23 -14.54
C TYR A 58 -2.75 -3.29 -13.87
N THR A 59 -1.81 -2.45 -14.30
CA THR A 59 -0.42 -2.52 -13.84
C THR A 59 -0.29 -2.12 -12.38
N CYS A 60 -1.05 -1.10 -11.94
CA CYS A 60 -1.08 -0.66 -10.55
C CYS A 60 -1.59 -1.77 -9.62
N PHE A 61 -2.73 -2.39 -9.94
CA PHE A 61 -3.31 -3.45 -9.12
C PHE A 61 -2.52 -4.76 -9.22
N PHE A 62 -1.92 -5.06 -10.37
CA PHE A 62 -1.04 -6.21 -10.51
C PHE A 62 0.21 -6.04 -9.64
N LEU A 63 0.83 -4.86 -9.64
CA LEU A 63 1.95 -4.55 -8.73
C LEU A 63 1.52 -4.72 -7.26
N ALA A 64 0.34 -4.24 -6.88
CA ALA A 64 -0.17 -4.38 -5.52
C ALA A 64 -0.32 -5.86 -5.10
N ALA A 65 -0.77 -6.72 -6.03
CA ALA A 65 -0.93 -8.15 -5.77
C ALA A 65 0.41 -8.89 -5.61
N VAL A 66 1.47 -8.47 -6.33
CA VAL A 66 2.74 -9.22 -6.37
C VAL A 66 3.87 -8.66 -5.50
N SER A 67 3.81 -7.37 -5.12
CA SER A 67 4.92 -6.70 -4.42
C SER A 67 4.76 -6.66 -2.89
N GLY A 68 3.55 -6.85 -2.37
CA GLY A 68 3.25 -6.62 -0.96
C GLY A 68 3.46 -5.16 -0.51
N ALA A 69 3.56 -4.21 -1.45
CA ALA A 69 3.67 -2.80 -1.15
C ALA A 69 2.39 -2.26 -0.49
N ARG A 70 2.54 -1.37 0.48
CA ARG A 70 1.41 -0.71 1.13
C ARG A 70 0.83 0.32 0.20
N ARG A 71 -0.48 0.60 0.35
CA ARG A 71 -1.19 1.63 -0.43
C ARG A 71 -0.44 2.96 -0.49
N GLY A 72 0.06 3.47 0.63
CA GLY A 72 0.81 4.73 0.65
C GLY A 72 2.12 4.69 -0.15
N GLU A 73 2.78 3.54 -0.21
CA GLU A 73 4.01 3.34 -1.00
C GLU A 73 3.69 3.29 -2.49
N LEU A 74 2.58 2.64 -2.87
CA LEU A 74 2.10 2.59 -4.26
C LEU A 74 1.65 3.95 -4.80
N LEU A 75 1.01 4.77 -3.95
CA LEU A 75 0.47 6.07 -4.35
C LEU A 75 1.54 7.12 -4.70
N VAL A 76 2.78 6.92 -4.26
CA VAL A 76 3.91 7.83 -4.55
C VAL A 76 4.89 7.24 -5.56
N LEU A 77 4.51 6.12 -6.20
CA LEU A 77 5.35 5.44 -7.17
C LEU A 77 5.70 6.38 -8.34
N ARG A 78 6.98 6.37 -8.73
CA ARG A 78 7.55 7.18 -9.81
C ARG A 78 8.54 6.32 -10.57
N TRP A 79 8.87 6.67 -11.81
CA TRP A 79 9.83 5.91 -12.63
C TRP A 79 11.19 5.72 -11.94
N ARG A 80 11.66 6.71 -11.18
CA ARG A 80 12.90 6.62 -10.39
C ARG A 80 12.91 5.50 -9.33
N HIS A 81 11.74 5.02 -8.91
CA HIS A 81 11.61 3.94 -7.93
C HIS A 81 11.76 2.57 -8.59
N ILE A 82 11.71 2.47 -9.91
CA ILE A 82 11.78 1.20 -10.63
C ILE A 82 13.16 1.08 -11.27
N ASN A 83 13.91 0.05 -10.88
CA ASN A 83 15.13 -0.34 -11.58
C ASN A 83 14.79 -1.42 -12.61
N PHE A 84 14.73 -1.02 -13.87
CA PHE A 84 14.41 -1.91 -15.00
C PHE A 84 15.51 -2.93 -15.26
N THR A 85 16.79 -2.53 -15.18
CA THR A 85 17.94 -3.41 -15.41
C THR A 85 18.08 -4.47 -14.33
N GLY A 86 17.96 -4.07 -13.06
CA GLY A 86 18.04 -4.97 -11.90
C GLY A 86 16.71 -5.65 -11.57
N GLN A 87 15.63 -5.32 -12.28
CA GLN A 87 14.28 -5.83 -12.08
C GLN A 87 13.79 -5.73 -10.63
N TYR A 88 13.81 -4.53 -10.06
CA TYR A 88 13.34 -4.33 -8.69
C TYR A 88 12.64 -2.98 -8.48
N LEU A 89 11.74 -2.96 -7.49
CA LEU A 89 11.11 -1.76 -6.96
C LEU A 89 11.87 -1.32 -5.71
N ASN A 90 12.33 -0.07 -5.68
CA ASN A 90 12.89 0.59 -4.51
C ASN A 90 11.81 1.38 -3.78
N ILE A 91 11.43 0.93 -2.59
CA ILE A 91 10.43 1.58 -1.74
C ILE A 91 11.14 2.48 -0.75
N THR A 92 11.18 3.78 -1.03
CA THR A 92 11.77 4.82 -0.18
C THR A 92 10.70 5.74 0.43
N ASP A 93 9.65 6.01 -0.33
CA ASP A 93 8.67 7.05 -0.03
C ASP A 93 7.30 6.40 0.28
N ALA A 94 6.48 7.08 1.08
CA ALA A 94 5.07 6.73 1.26
C ALA A 94 4.20 7.98 1.44
N TRP A 95 3.01 7.94 0.85
CA TRP A 95 1.98 8.95 1.08
C TRP A 95 1.48 8.90 2.52
N LYS A 96 1.48 10.06 3.20
CA LYS A 96 1.09 10.22 4.62
C LYS A 96 -0.31 10.79 4.81
N GLY A 97 -0.94 11.32 3.76
CA GLY A 97 -2.20 12.06 3.85
C GLY A 97 -2.04 13.52 3.46
N ARG A 98 -3.13 14.19 3.05
CA ARG A 98 -3.17 15.66 2.80
C ARG A 98 -1.95 16.19 2.03
N ASP A 99 -1.63 15.52 0.92
CA ASP A 99 -0.51 15.84 0.01
C ASP A 99 0.91 15.73 0.59
N GLU A 100 1.07 15.15 1.77
CA GLU A 100 2.37 14.91 2.36
C GLU A 100 2.98 13.58 1.87
N ILE A 101 4.18 13.68 1.30
CA ILE A 101 5.06 12.56 1.01
C ILE A 101 6.14 12.56 2.08
N GLY A 102 6.33 11.42 2.74
CA GLY A 102 7.42 11.25 3.70
C GLY A 102 8.01 9.85 3.63
N ASP A 103 8.88 9.53 4.58
CA ASP A 103 9.53 8.22 4.63
C ASP A 103 8.52 7.08 4.82
N THR A 104 8.93 5.86 4.50
CA THR A 104 8.13 4.67 4.81
C THR A 104 7.74 4.64 6.30
N LYS A 105 6.69 3.88 6.64
CA LYS A 105 6.18 3.81 8.04
C LYS A 105 7.27 3.46 9.07
N SER A 106 8.35 2.80 8.66
CA SER A 106 9.49 2.42 9.52
C SER A 106 10.75 3.27 9.31
N GLY A 107 10.74 4.26 8.40
CA GLY A 107 11.94 5.05 8.06
C GLY A 107 13.05 4.26 7.35
N ARG A 108 12.73 3.07 6.80
CA ARG A 108 13.69 2.19 6.14
C ARG A 108 13.30 1.98 4.69
N SER A 109 14.25 2.19 3.79
CA SER A 109 14.11 1.79 2.38
C SER A 109 14.16 0.27 2.28
N ARG A 110 13.49 -0.30 1.27
CA ARG A 110 13.58 -1.72 0.95
C ARG A 110 13.46 -1.97 -0.54
N ILE A 111 14.08 -3.05 -0.98
CA ILE A 111 14.02 -3.53 -2.35
C ILE A 111 13.00 -4.66 -2.44
N VAL A 112 12.15 -4.62 -3.47
CA VAL A 112 11.22 -5.68 -3.82
C VAL A 112 11.57 -6.18 -5.22
N PRO A 113 12.06 -7.42 -5.37
CA PRO A 113 12.28 -8.02 -6.69
C PRO A 113 10.97 -8.05 -7.50
N LEU A 114 11.08 -7.76 -8.79
CA LEU A 114 9.97 -7.74 -9.73
C LEU A 114 10.15 -8.84 -10.76
N SER A 115 9.05 -9.48 -11.16
CA SER A 115 9.09 -10.44 -12.25
C SER A 115 9.18 -9.74 -13.61
N SER A 116 9.69 -10.44 -14.62
CA SER A 116 9.77 -9.95 -16.00
C SER A 116 8.42 -9.44 -16.51
N ARG A 117 7.34 -10.12 -16.12
CA ARG A 117 5.96 -9.78 -16.51
C ARG A 117 5.51 -8.39 -16.06
N ILE A 118 5.87 -7.96 -14.84
CA ILE A 118 5.51 -6.60 -14.38
C ILE A 118 6.48 -5.56 -14.95
N ILE A 119 7.75 -5.91 -15.16
CA ILE A 119 8.74 -5.03 -15.79
C ILE A 119 8.32 -4.67 -17.23
N GLU A 120 7.89 -5.66 -18.01
CA GLU A 120 7.37 -5.44 -19.37
C GLU A 120 6.19 -4.45 -19.38
N LYS A 121 5.26 -4.60 -18.43
CA LYS A 121 4.11 -3.69 -18.30
C LYS A 121 4.54 -2.27 -17.92
N PHE A 122 5.55 -2.12 -17.05
CA PHE A 122 6.10 -0.81 -16.73
C PHE A 122 6.82 -0.17 -17.92
N GLU A 123 7.56 -0.93 -18.72
CA GLU A 123 8.20 -0.38 -19.93
C GLU A 123 7.17 0.15 -20.92
N ASN A 124 6.10 -0.62 -21.18
CA ASN A 124 5.01 -0.18 -22.06
C ASN A 124 4.39 1.14 -21.57
N LEU A 125 4.04 1.23 -20.28
CA LEU A 125 3.50 2.46 -19.69
C LEU A 125 4.51 3.62 -19.70
N ARG A 126 5.81 3.33 -19.56
CA ARG A 126 6.86 4.34 -19.59
C ARG A 126 7.00 4.94 -20.99
N ILE A 127 6.99 4.11 -22.02
CA ILE A 127 7.02 4.55 -23.42
C ILE A 127 5.81 5.44 -23.72
N GLU A 128 4.60 5.00 -23.37
CA GLU A 128 3.38 5.80 -23.53
C GLU A 128 3.47 7.16 -22.81
N SER A 129 4.11 7.21 -21.63
CA SER A 129 4.26 8.45 -20.87
C SER A 129 5.26 9.45 -21.47
N LEU A 130 6.17 9.00 -22.34
CA LEU A 130 7.16 9.86 -23.01
C LEU A 130 6.62 10.51 -24.29
N HIS A 131 5.47 10.03 -24.79
CA HIS A 131 4.82 10.53 -26.00
C HIS A 131 3.66 11.50 -25.72
N LEU A 132 3.42 11.83 -24.45
CA LEU A 132 2.49 12.85 -23.98
C LEU A 132 3.25 14.13 -23.62
#